data_AF-A0A844X6W9-F1
#
_entry.id   AF-A0A844X6W9-F1
#
_cell.length_a   1.000
_cell.length_b   1.000
_cell.length_c   1.000
_cell.angle_alpha   90.00
_cell.angle_beta   90.00
_cell.angle_gamma   90.00
#
_symmetry.space_group_name_H-M   'P 1'
#
loop_
_entity.id
_entity.type
_entity.pdbx_description
1 polymer ?
#
loop_
_entity_poly.entity_id
_entity_poly.type
_entity_poly.pdbx_seq_one_letter_code
_entity_poly.pdbx_strand_id
1 'polypeptide(L)'
;KNTFLFVRAKIKETTAITVTFKSFFAGQFSAVDNLNHYDFLTQEKERFEIKAILGIITYHIYWNTETEGKIEKHIPKRISNENIDKYKYIYHDKEGNEHKICTVEWHKTKEKQNGIIYSNKPTHSKITKDNNVIEGDTRRRVKYENGDIAEYGRHPTKGNIWRLYKSTGKEIELIRMPDQLDYRKNNIKIQYTFSQTQRRYTGPNVLAGFIGALADCNLKLVTTGSCFRDASCFPSSEHVNGKSIDTLYLDNVDEQKFIDSMHKFGFNKQITGAHKKKFNNAIPEKIGSLHDTHLHSEFKDSTIQIKNED
;
A
#
# COMPACT_ATOMS: atom_id res chain seq x y z
N LYS A 1 54.40 7.95 25.23
CA LYS A 1 53.25 8.88 25.17
C LYS A 1 52.28 8.35 24.13
N ASN A 2 51.15 7.78 24.56
CA ASN A 2 50.11 7.36 23.62
C ASN A 2 49.35 8.62 23.20
N THR A 3 49.49 9.00 21.94
CA THR A 3 48.79 10.15 21.37
C THR A 3 47.48 9.62 20.80
N PHE A 4 46.36 9.98 21.43
CA PHE A 4 45.04 9.65 20.92
C PHE A 4 44.59 10.80 20.02
N LEU A 5 44.29 10.50 18.75
CA LEU A 5 43.65 11.43 17.85
C LEU A 5 42.14 11.19 17.89
N PHE A 6 41.40 12.11 18.50
CA PHE A 6 39.94 12.10 18.46
C PHE A 6 39.48 12.94 17.27
N VAL A 7 38.93 12.30 16.25
CA VAL A 7 38.30 13.00 15.12
C VAL A 7 36.81 13.13 15.43
N ARG A 8 36.34 14.35 15.71
CA ARG A 8 34.93 14.66 15.87
C ARG A 8 34.45 15.43 14.64
N ALA A 9 33.79 14.74 13.71
CA ALA A 9 33.21 15.36 12.53
C ALA A 9 31.70 15.56 12.71
N LYS A 10 31.21 16.79 12.51
CA LYS A 10 29.77 17.09 12.43
C LYS A 10 29.38 17.13 10.96
N ILE A 11 28.82 16.05 10.45
CA ILE A 11 28.50 15.89 9.02
C ILE A 11 27.11 16.49 8.77
N LYS A 12 27.03 17.59 8.02
CA LYS A 12 25.76 18.26 7.71
C LYS A 12 25.05 17.70 6.48
N GLU A 13 25.72 17.07 5.52
CA GLU A 13 25.13 16.64 4.24
C GLU A 13 25.88 15.46 3.59
N THR A 14 25.26 14.89 2.55
CA THR A 14 25.47 13.62 1.81
C THR A 14 26.83 13.35 1.17
N THR A 15 27.93 13.81 1.76
CA THR A 15 29.26 13.56 1.21
C THR A 15 29.90 12.38 1.94
N ALA A 16 30.27 11.33 1.20
CA ALA A 16 31.13 10.28 1.74
C ALA A 16 32.41 10.93 2.28
N ILE A 17 32.72 10.71 3.56
CA ILE A 17 33.97 11.20 4.14
C ILE A 17 35.01 10.10 3.95
N THR A 18 36.05 10.42 3.20
CA THR A 18 37.27 9.61 3.17
C THR A 18 38.19 10.10 4.28
N VAL A 19 38.43 9.27 5.29
CA VAL A 19 39.44 9.54 6.32
C VAL A 19 40.66 8.67 6.02
N THR A 20 41.79 9.31 5.71
CA THR A 20 43.06 8.61 5.45
C THR A 20 43.99 8.80 6.64
N PHE A 21 44.36 7.71 7.30
CA PHE A 21 45.36 7.72 8.36
C PHE A 21 46.73 7.35 7.79
N LYS A 22 47.78 8.09 8.14
CA LYS A 22 49.16 7.83 7.68
C LYS A 22 49.91 6.74 8.48
N SER A 23 49.35 6.23 9.59
CA SER A 23 49.99 5.19 10.40
C SER A 23 48.99 4.41 11.26
N PHE A 24 49.24 3.11 11.43
CA PHE A 24 48.42 2.16 12.18
C PHE A 24 48.28 2.52 13.67
N PHE A 25 47.03 2.55 14.15
CA PHE A 25 46.68 2.17 15.51
C PHE A 25 45.52 1.17 15.42
N ALA A 26 45.72 -0.06 15.90
CA ALA A 26 44.64 -0.99 16.14
C ALA A 26 43.88 -0.52 17.38
N GLY A 27 42.64 -0.08 17.21
CA GLY A 27 41.76 0.31 18.30
C GLY A 27 40.32 0.00 17.92
N GLN A 28 39.60 -0.66 18.82
CA GLN A 28 38.17 -0.87 18.72
C GLN A 28 37.49 0.39 19.25
N PHE A 29 36.73 1.10 18.41
CA PHE A 29 35.98 2.28 18.82
C PHE A 29 34.49 1.92 18.90
N SER A 30 33.92 1.97 20.10
CA SER A 30 32.46 2.02 20.28
C SER A 30 32.04 3.48 20.29
N ALA A 31 31.21 3.88 19.32
CA ALA A 31 30.46 5.13 19.45
C ALA A 31 29.40 4.90 20.55
N VAL A 32 29.61 5.52 21.70
CA VAL A 32 28.58 5.60 22.75
C VAL A 32 27.77 6.88 22.52
N ASP A 33 26.47 6.65 22.47
CA ASP A 33 25.30 7.53 22.44
C ASP A 33 24.80 8.10 21.10
N ASN A 34 23.64 7.54 20.74
CA ASN A 34 22.65 7.85 19.70
C ASN A 34 23.00 7.44 18.25
N LEU A 35 23.14 6.10 18.14
CA LEU A 35 22.82 5.21 17.01
C LEU A 35 23.20 5.68 15.61
N ASN A 36 24.45 5.37 15.25
CA ASN A 36 24.78 4.96 13.88
C ASN A 36 25.55 3.65 13.98
N HIS A 37 24.95 2.55 13.54
CA HIS A 37 25.64 1.28 13.39
C HIS A 37 26.48 1.32 12.10
N TYR A 38 27.77 1.00 12.19
CA TYR A 38 28.68 0.89 11.05
C TYR A 38 29.29 -0.51 11.06
N ASP A 39 29.10 -1.28 9.99
CA ASP A 39 29.78 -2.57 9.81
C ASP A 39 31.18 -2.37 9.23
N PHE A 40 32.17 -3.04 9.83
CA PHE A 40 33.57 -2.96 9.42
C PHE A 40 34.04 -4.29 8.87
N LEU A 41 34.20 -4.41 7.55
CA LEU A 41 34.93 -5.52 6.93
C LEU A 41 35.74 -5.05 5.72
N THR A 42 37.06 -5.04 5.83
CA THR A 42 37.97 -6.01 5.18
C THR A 42 39.45 -5.64 5.40
N GLN A 43 40.31 -6.66 5.46
CA GLN A 43 41.74 -6.63 5.81
C GLN A 43 42.67 -6.05 4.72
N GLU A 44 42.17 -5.27 3.77
CA GLU A 44 43.02 -4.65 2.74
C GLU A 44 43.02 -3.11 2.84
N LYS A 45 44.17 -2.61 3.29
CA LYS A 45 44.73 -1.26 3.17
C LYS A 45 43.75 -0.06 2.93
N GLU A 46 43.69 0.76 3.97
CA GLU A 46 43.70 2.24 3.92
C GLU A 46 42.45 3.02 3.49
N ARG A 47 41.29 2.37 3.28
CA ARG A 47 40.04 3.12 3.03
C ARG A 47 38.87 2.57 3.82
N PHE A 48 38.24 3.45 4.60
CA PHE A 48 36.93 3.20 5.19
C PHE A 48 35.93 4.17 4.57
N GLU A 49 34.85 3.63 4.02
CA GLU A 49 33.75 4.42 3.49
C GLU A 49 32.62 4.47 4.52
N ILE A 50 32.34 5.65 5.04
CA ILE A 50 31.16 5.88 5.88
C ILE A 50 29.98 6.15 4.94
N LYS A 51 29.17 5.12 4.65
CA LYS A 51 27.90 5.29 3.94
C LYS A 51 26.80 5.63 4.93
N ALA A 52 26.04 6.68 4.64
CA ALA A 52 24.78 6.89 5.36
C ALA A 52 23.88 5.67 5.11
N ILE A 53 23.26 5.14 6.16
CA ILE A 53 22.18 4.16 6.00
C ILE A 53 21.01 4.94 5.39
N LEU A 54 20.82 4.78 4.08
CA LEU A 54 19.69 5.35 3.37
C LEU A 54 18.54 4.36 3.47
N GLY A 55 17.45 4.79 4.07
CA GLY A 55 16.28 3.97 4.30
C GLY A 55 15.31 3.96 3.13
N ILE A 56 14.30 3.12 3.27
CA ILE A 56 13.07 3.10 2.47
C ILE A 56 11.91 3.16 3.46
N ILE A 57 10.87 3.94 3.14
CA ILE A 57 9.67 3.94 3.99
C ILE A 57 9.09 2.53 3.99
N THR A 58 8.95 1.96 5.18
CA THR A 58 8.62 0.55 5.36
C THR A 58 7.34 0.40 6.17
N TYR A 59 6.39 -0.37 5.64
CA TYR A 59 5.23 -0.84 6.37
C TYR A 59 5.58 -2.14 7.08
N HIS A 60 5.59 -2.10 8.40
CA HIS A 60 5.72 -3.27 9.26
C HIS A 60 4.33 -3.75 9.68
N ILE A 61 3.98 -4.99 9.32
CA ILE A 61 2.67 -5.60 9.53
C ILE A 61 2.86 -6.74 10.53
N TYR A 62 2.26 -6.64 11.70
CA TYR A 62 2.49 -7.56 12.80
C TYR A 62 1.29 -8.48 13.03
N TRP A 63 1.56 -9.77 13.12
CA TRP A 63 0.71 -10.69 13.85
C TRP A 63 0.79 -10.30 15.33
N ASN A 64 -0.18 -9.52 15.80
CA ASN A 64 -0.15 -8.92 17.14
C ASN A 64 -0.81 -9.84 18.17
N THR A 65 -2.07 -10.19 17.92
CA THR A 65 -2.88 -11.14 18.69
C THR A 65 -3.75 -11.96 17.74
N GLU A 66 -4.62 -12.82 18.26
CA GLU A 66 -5.62 -13.52 17.44
C GLU A 66 -6.68 -12.58 16.86
N THR A 67 -7.05 -11.52 17.57
CA THR A 67 -8.17 -10.62 17.22
C THR A 67 -7.73 -9.27 16.66
N GLU A 68 -6.48 -8.87 16.87
CA GLU A 68 -5.96 -7.56 16.47
C GLU A 68 -4.63 -7.68 15.71
N GLY A 69 -4.56 -7.00 14.58
CA GLY A 69 -3.33 -6.76 13.84
C GLY A 69 -2.79 -5.38 14.14
N LYS A 70 -1.47 -5.19 14.00
CA LYS A 70 -0.86 -3.86 14.08
C LYS A 70 -0.10 -3.57 12.80
N ILE A 71 -0.21 -2.34 12.33
CA ILE A 71 0.53 -1.87 11.17
C ILE A 71 1.24 -0.58 11.56
N GLU A 72 2.54 -0.56 11.33
CA GLU A 72 3.38 0.60 11.56
C GLU A 72 4.00 1.07 10.24
N LYS A 73 3.92 2.37 9.96
CA LYS A 73 4.62 3.02 8.85
C LYS A 73 5.89 3.65 9.41
N HIS A 74 7.03 3.05 9.12
CA HIS A 74 8.35 3.50 9.54
C HIS A 74 8.95 4.42 8.48
N ILE A 75 9.18 5.68 8.86
CA ILE A 75 9.72 6.72 8.00
C ILE A 75 11.18 6.95 8.43
N PRO A 76 12.15 6.54 7.61
CA PRO A 76 13.56 6.74 7.93
C PRO A 76 13.91 8.23 7.81
N LYS A 77 14.90 8.68 8.61
CA LYS A 77 15.41 10.07 8.55
C LYS A 77 15.86 10.51 7.17
N ARG A 78 16.46 9.59 6.43
CA ARG A 78 17.05 9.83 5.12
C ARG A 78 16.65 8.69 4.20
N ILE A 79 16.03 9.06 3.08
CA ILE A 79 15.62 8.12 2.04
C ILE A 79 16.63 8.21 0.89
N SER A 80 17.05 7.07 0.33
CA SER A 80 17.89 7.11 -0.88
C SER A 80 17.10 7.62 -2.08
N ASN A 81 17.79 8.25 -3.03
CA ASN A 81 17.15 8.67 -4.29
C ASN A 81 16.47 7.51 -5.03
N GLU A 82 17.04 6.31 -4.97
CA GLU A 82 16.46 5.09 -5.57
C GLU A 82 15.18 4.57 -4.88
N ASN A 83 14.87 5.05 -3.67
CA ASN A 83 13.72 4.63 -2.85
C ASN A 83 12.72 5.76 -2.58
N ILE A 84 12.93 6.95 -3.17
CA ILE A 84 12.10 8.12 -2.88
C ILE A 84 10.63 7.91 -3.24
N ASP A 85 10.37 7.09 -4.25
CA ASP A 85 9.06 6.77 -4.80
C ASP A 85 8.65 5.32 -4.50
N LYS A 86 9.24 4.68 -3.48
CA LYS A 86 8.97 3.28 -3.15
C LYS A 86 8.52 3.08 -1.71
N TYR A 87 7.64 2.10 -1.55
CA TYR A 87 7.25 1.55 -0.26
C TYR A 87 7.64 0.09 -0.16
N LYS A 88 8.20 -0.30 0.99
CA LYS A 88 8.51 -1.69 1.33
C LYS A 88 7.49 -2.23 2.32
N TYR A 89 7.14 -3.51 2.18
CA TYR A 89 6.21 -4.19 3.08
C TYR A 89 6.88 -5.40 3.72
N ILE A 90 6.88 -5.45 5.05
CA ILE A 90 7.42 -6.54 5.86
C ILE A 90 6.32 -7.06 6.77
N TYR A 91 6.10 -8.36 6.75
CA TYR A 91 5.23 -9.04 7.70
C TYR A 91 6.05 -9.68 8.83
N HIS A 92 5.57 -9.56 10.06
CA HIS A 92 6.15 -10.17 11.26
C HIS A 92 5.19 -11.25 11.73
N ASP A 93 5.64 -12.51 11.70
CA ASP A 93 4.81 -13.65 12.11
C ASP A 93 4.65 -13.74 13.63
N LYS A 94 3.91 -14.75 14.10
CA LYS A 94 3.62 -14.94 15.53
C LYS A 94 4.86 -15.25 16.37
N GLU A 95 5.89 -15.81 15.75
CA GLU A 95 7.19 -16.08 16.36
C GLU A 95 8.13 -14.86 16.29
N GLY A 96 7.71 -13.76 15.64
CA GLY A 96 8.50 -12.56 15.45
C GLY A 96 9.49 -12.63 14.29
N ASN A 97 9.38 -13.62 13.40
CA ASN A 97 10.21 -13.69 12.21
C ASN A 97 9.78 -12.66 11.17
N GLU A 98 10.76 -12.06 10.50
CA GLU A 98 10.52 -11.12 9.42
C GLU A 98 10.35 -11.80 8.06
N HIS A 99 9.31 -11.36 7.34
CA HIS A 99 8.99 -11.77 5.99
C HIS A 99 8.96 -10.54 5.08
N LYS A 100 10.00 -10.37 4.26
CA LYS A 100 10.05 -9.31 3.23
C LYS A 100 9.09 -9.68 2.10
N ILE A 101 7.97 -8.96 1.99
CA ILE A 101 6.86 -9.35 1.11
C ILE A 101 7.02 -8.75 -0.28
N CYS A 102 7.09 -7.43 -0.36
CA CYS A 102 7.27 -6.73 -1.63
C CYS A 102 7.85 -5.33 -1.45
N THR A 103 8.26 -4.74 -2.56
CA THR A 103 8.56 -3.31 -2.69
C THR A 103 7.84 -2.82 -3.93
N VAL A 104 7.12 -1.70 -3.81
CA VAL A 104 6.25 -1.18 -4.87
C VAL A 104 6.49 0.31 -5.04
N GLU A 105 6.34 0.77 -6.27
CA GLU A 105 6.40 2.18 -6.60
C GLU A 105 5.06 2.86 -6.29
N TRP A 106 5.13 4.11 -5.83
CA TRP A 106 3.98 4.99 -5.65
C TRP A 106 4.03 6.18 -6.61
N HIS A 107 2.86 6.72 -6.92
CA HIS A 107 2.73 7.99 -7.62
C HIS A 107 1.69 8.87 -6.95
N LYS A 108 1.79 10.18 -7.17
CA LYS A 108 0.80 11.15 -6.70
C LYS A 108 -0.33 11.33 -7.69
N THR A 109 -1.54 11.46 -7.17
CA THR A 109 -2.70 11.95 -7.91
C THR A 109 -3.50 12.89 -7.03
N LYS A 110 -4.46 13.61 -7.63
CA LYS A 110 -5.40 14.41 -6.87
C LYS A 110 -6.47 13.53 -6.25
N GLU A 111 -6.70 13.69 -4.96
CA GLU A 111 -7.82 13.06 -4.25
C GLU A 111 -9.14 13.47 -4.90
N LYS A 112 -10.09 12.54 -4.86
CA LYS A 112 -11.41 12.65 -5.45
C LYS A 112 -12.50 12.47 -4.40
N GLN A 113 -13.58 13.22 -4.54
CA GLN A 113 -14.84 12.97 -3.85
C GLN A 113 -15.51 11.70 -4.41
N ASN A 114 -16.45 11.12 -3.65
CA ASN A 114 -17.27 10.01 -4.15
C ASN A 114 -17.97 10.40 -5.46
N GLY A 115 -17.90 9.50 -6.45
CA GLY A 115 -18.36 9.78 -7.79
C GLY A 115 -19.88 9.93 -7.89
N ILE A 116 -20.35 11.00 -8.53
CA ILE A 116 -21.77 11.30 -8.76
C ILE A 116 -22.18 10.83 -10.16
N ILE A 117 -23.38 10.28 -10.28
CA ILE A 117 -23.90 9.74 -11.54
C ILE A 117 -24.56 10.83 -12.38
N TYR A 118 -24.29 10.81 -13.69
CA TYR A 118 -24.90 11.66 -14.71
C TYR A 118 -25.37 10.81 -15.90
N SER A 119 -26.43 11.25 -16.57
CA SER A 119 -26.90 10.65 -17.82
C SER A 119 -26.05 11.06 -19.03
N ASN A 120 -25.54 12.29 -19.01
CA ASN A 120 -24.76 12.88 -20.09
C ASN A 120 -23.30 13.10 -19.69
N LYS A 121 -22.41 13.23 -20.68
CA LYS A 121 -21.00 13.56 -20.46
C LYS A 121 -20.90 14.92 -19.75
N PRO A 122 -20.22 15.02 -18.59
CA PRO A 122 -20.04 16.29 -17.91
C PRO A 122 -19.27 17.32 -18.78
N THR A 123 -19.65 18.60 -18.69
CA THR A 123 -19.05 19.71 -19.47
C THR A 123 -18.64 20.90 -18.60
N HIS A 124 -18.38 20.65 -17.32
CA HIS A 124 -18.15 21.68 -16.28
C HIS A 124 -16.73 22.23 -16.24
N SER A 125 -15.80 21.64 -17.00
CA SER A 125 -14.40 22.08 -17.08
C SER A 125 -13.79 21.71 -18.43
N LYS A 126 -12.67 22.32 -18.77
CA LYS A 126 -11.92 22.03 -19.99
C LYS A 126 -11.39 20.59 -19.95
N ILE A 127 -11.62 19.86 -21.03
CA ILE A 127 -11.14 18.48 -21.19
C ILE A 127 -9.66 18.51 -21.57
N THR A 128 -8.84 17.75 -20.83
CA THR A 128 -7.41 17.54 -21.15
C THR A 128 -7.17 16.22 -21.85
N LYS A 129 -7.96 15.18 -21.54
CA LYS A 129 -7.94 13.87 -22.21
C LYS A 129 -9.33 13.28 -22.29
N ASP A 130 -9.65 12.61 -23.38
CA ASP A 130 -10.93 11.93 -23.61
C ASP A 130 -10.67 10.65 -24.41
N ASN A 131 -10.52 9.54 -23.68
CA ASN A 131 -10.04 8.29 -24.24
C ASN A 131 -11.12 7.21 -24.18
N ASN A 132 -11.26 6.44 -25.25
CA ASN A 132 -11.91 5.13 -25.17
C ASN A 132 -11.00 4.17 -24.41
N VAL A 133 -11.56 3.39 -23.49
CA VAL A 133 -10.83 2.43 -22.66
C VAL A 133 -11.61 1.10 -22.61
N ILE A 134 -10.94 0.00 -22.33
CA ILE A 134 -11.59 -1.31 -22.16
C ILE A 134 -11.13 -1.88 -20.81
N GLU A 135 -11.82 -1.48 -19.75
CA GLU A 135 -11.41 -1.77 -18.37
C GLU A 135 -12.60 -2.26 -17.54
N GLY A 136 -12.91 -3.56 -17.63
CA GLY A 136 -14.10 -4.13 -16.99
C GLY A 136 -15.38 -3.59 -17.63
N ASP A 137 -16.18 -2.83 -16.88
CA ASP A 137 -17.38 -2.15 -17.38
C ASP A 137 -17.12 -0.74 -17.93
N THR A 138 -15.94 -0.17 -17.69
CA THR A 138 -15.57 1.15 -18.19
C THR A 138 -15.24 1.10 -19.67
N ARG A 139 -15.82 2.04 -20.43
CA ARG A 139 -15.68 2.16 -21.88
C ARG A 139 -15.03 3.47 -22.32
N ARG A 140 -15.08 4.51 -21.49
CA ARG A 140 -14.49 5.82 -21.80
C ARG A 140 -14.12 6.56 -20.52
N ARG A 141 -13.00 7.29 -20.56
CA ARG A 141 -12.48 8.08 -19.45
C ARG A 141 -12.14 9.49 -19.93
N VAL A 142 -12.67 10.48 -19.22
CA VAL A 142 -12.42 11.89 -19.48
C VAL A 142 -11.68 12.49 -18.30
N LYS A 143 -10.56 13.17 -18.56
CA LYS A 143 -9.82 13.96 -17.58
C LYS A 143 -10.04 15.44 -17.85
N TYR A 144 -10.25 16.20 -16.79
CA TYR A 144 -10.47 17.65 -16.86
C TYR A 144 -9.26 18.40 -16.29
N GLU A 145 -9.09 19.66 -16.71
CA GLU A 145 -7.98 20.53 -16.31
C GLU A 145 -8.00 20.83 -14.80
N ASN A 146 -9.19 20.90 -14.19
CA ASN A 146 -9.36 21.06 -12.75
C ASN A 146 -9.05 19.79 -11.93
N GLY A 147 -8.58 18.71 -12.58
CA GLY A 147 -8.24 17.44 -11.94
C GLY A 147 -9.42 16.49 -11.74
N ASP A 148 -10.63 16.84 -12.20
CA ASP A 148 -11.79 15.94 -12.17
C ASP A 148 -11.62 14.79 -13.18
N ILE A 149 -12.34 13.69 -12.93
CA ILE A 149 -12.38 12.54 -13.83
C ILE A 149 -13.81 12.08 -14.02
N ALA A 150 -14.22 11.84 -15.26
CA ALA A 150 -15.49 11.19 -15.56
C ALA A 150 -15.25 9.83 -16.21
N GLU A 151 -15.82 8.78 -15.62
CA GLU A 151 -15.83 7.43 -16.15
C GLU A 151 -17.19 7.15 -16.80
N TYR A 152 -17.20 6.53 -17.98
CA TYR A 152 -18.41 6.09 -18.66
C TYR A 152 -18.37 4.59 -18.88
N GLY A 153 -19.49 3.92 -18.64
CA GLY A 153 -19.60 2.47 -18.78
C GLY A 153 -20.97 1.93 -18.41
N ARG A 154 -21.10 0.62 -18.40
CA ARG A 154 -22.34 -0.08 -18.03
C ARG A 154 -22.39 -0.32 -16.51
N HIS A 155 -23.40 0.22 -15.85
CA HIS A 155 -23.72 -0.08 -14.46
C HIS A 155 -24.75 -1.23 -14.41
N PRO A 156 -24.61 -2.21 -13.50
CA PRO A 156 -25.44 -3.41 -13.49
C PRO A 156 -26.95 -3.12 -13.39
N THR A 157 -27.32 -2.12 -12.58
CA THR A 157 -28.73 -1.75 -12.34
C THR A 157 -29.19 -0.43 -12.98
N LYS A 158 -28.27 0.34 -13.58
CA LYS A 158 -28.56 1.71 -14.07
C LYS A 158 -28.32 1.89 -15.56
N GLY A 159 -27.96 0.82 -16.27
CA GLY A 159 -27.59 0.89 -17.68
C GLY A 159 -26.31 1.71 -17.89
N ASN A 160 -26.20 2.39 -19.01
CA ASN A 160 -25.02 3.20 -19.31
C ASN A 160 -25.07 4.52 -18.54
N ILE A 161 -24.00 4.81 -17.78
CA ILE A 161 -23.90 6.00 -16.96
C ILE A 161 -22.57 6.72 -17.16
N TRP A 162 -22.58 8.02 -16.90
CA TRP A 162 -21.38 8.77 -16.55
C TRP A 162 -21.24 8.84 -15.04
N ARG A 163 -20.03 8.68 -14.52
CA ARG A 163 -19.72 8.89 -13.11
C ARG A 163 -18.59 9.92 -12.99
N LEU A 164 -18.92 11.07 -12.43
CA LEU A 164 -18.00 12.19 -12.24
C LEU A 164 -17.40 12.19 -10.83
N TYR A 165 -16.08 12.17 -10.76
CA TYR A 165 -15.25 12.29 -9.58
C TYR A 165 -14.66 13.70 -9.52
N LYS A 166 -15.15 14.52 -8.59
CA LYS A 166 -14.61 15.88 -8.38
C LYS A 166 -13.33 15.84 -7.57
N SER A 167 -12.33 16.59 -7.97
CA SER A 167 -11.10 16.74 -7.21
C SER A 167 -11.30 17.58 -5.96
N THR A 168 -10.62 17.22 -4.87
CA THR A 168 -10.53 18.03 -3.66
C THR A 168 -9.34 18.99 -3.68
N GLY A 169 -8.47 18.93 -4.70
CA GLY A 169 -7.20 19.66 -4.79
C GLY A 169 -6.05 19.05 -3.99
N LYS A 170 -6.35 18.21 -2.98
CA LYS A 170 -5.35 17.51 -2.16
C LYS A 170 -4.63 16.44 -2.97
N GLU A 171 -3.37 16.21 -2.64
CA GLU A 171 -2.58 15.12 -3.21
C GLU A 171 -2.65 13.89 -2.31
N ILE A 172 -2.78 12.73 -2.95
CA ILE A 172 -2.70 11.43 -2.32
C ILE A 172 -1.71 10.57 -3.08
N GLU A 173 -1.14 9.59 -2.38
CA GLU A 173 -0.27 8.59 -2.95
C GLU A 173 -1.07 7.32 -3.22
N LEU A 174 -0.87 6.77 -4.42
CA LEU A 174 -1.35 5.45 -4.78
C LEU A 174 -0.16 4.58 -5.16
N ILE A 175 -0.22 3.31 -4.78
CA ILE A 175 0.72 2.31 -5.27
C ILE A 175 0.08 1.51 -6.39
N ARG A 176 0.90 0.98 -7.30
CA ARG A 176 0.48 -0.11 -8.17
C ARG A 176 0.66 -1.43 -7.42
N MET A 177 -0.41 -2.18 -7.22
CA MET A 177 -0.34 -3.51 -6.62
C MET A 177 0.47 -4.45 -7.52
N PRO A 178 1.30 -5.35 -6.96
CA PRO A 178 1.90 -6.45 -7.72
C PRO A 178 0.85 -7.21 -8.53
N ASP A 179 1.13 -7.54 -9.80
CA ASP A 179 0.17 -8.25 -10.66
C ASP A 179 -0.22 -9.63 -10.11
N GLN A 180 0.65 -10.19 -9.28
CA GLN A 180 0.36 -11.29 -8.37
C GLN A 180 1.28 -11.19 -7.15
N LEU A 181 0.89 -11.87 -6.08
CA LEU A 181 1.74 -12.12 -4.93
C LEU A 181 1.67 -13.63 -4.65
N ASP A 182 2.83 -14.28 -4.54
CA ASP A 182 2.94 -15.73 -4.25
C ASP A 182 4.07 -15.97 -3.24
N TYR A 183 3.89 -15.45 -2.03
CA TYR A 183 4.85 -15.65 -0.95
C TYR A 183 4.50 -16.91 -0.16
N ARG A 184 5.50 -17.79 0.04
CA ARG A 184 5.38 -19.02 0.83
C ARG A 184 6.64 -19.26 1.63
N LYS A 185 6.57 -19.13 2.96
CA LYS A 185 7.69 -19.44 3.87
C LYS A 185 7.16 -19.67 5.29
N ASN A 186 7.76 -20.59 6.05
CA ASN A 186 7.41 -20.85 7.45
C ASN A 186 5.89 -21.03 7.69
N ASN A 187 5.21 -21.79 6.83
CA ASN A 187 3.75 -21.99 6.84
C ASN A 187 2.88 -20.73 6.63
N ILE A 188 3.48 -19.57 6.36
CA ILE A 188 2.81 -18.35 5.94
C ILE A 188 2.67 -18.35 4.42
N LYS A 189 1.44 -18.15 3.95
CA LYS A 189 1.08 -17.91 2.55
C LYS A 189 0.45 -16.53 2.46
N ILE A 190 1.04 -15.67 1.64
CA ILE A 190 0.44 -14.39 1.27
C ILE A 190 0.27 -14.49 -0.24
N GLN A 191 -0.97 -14.71 -0.68
CA GLN A 191 -1.21 -15.06 -2.07
C GLN A 191 -2.45 -14.37 -2.64
N TYR A 192 -2.26 -13.66 -3.75
CA TYR A 192 -3.38 -13.23 -4.57
C TYR A 192 -3.02 -13.17 -6.05
N THR A 193 -4.07 -13.22 -6.87
CA THR A 193 -4.03 -12.90 -8.30
C THR A 193 -5.18 -11.97 -8.62
N PHE A 194 -5.12 -11.25 -9.75
CA PHE A 194 -6.24 -10.42 -10.18
C PHE A 194 -7.21 -11.17 -11.09
N SER A 195 -8.51 -10.85 -10.99
CA SER A 195 -9.45 -11.06 -12.09
C SER A 195 -9.15 -10.07 -13.23
N GLN A 196 -9.77 -10.22 -14.40
CA GLN A 196 -9.51 -9.36 -15.56
C GLN A 196 -10.00 -7.91 -15.35
N THR A 197 -9.31 -7.13 -14.52
CA THR A 197 -9.61 -5.76 -14.11
C THR A 197 -8.41 -4.85 -14.37
N GLN A 198 -8.62 -3.54 -14.49
CA GLN A 198 -7.54 -2.55 -14.54
C GLN A 198 -7.48 -1.70 -13.26
N ARG A 199 -8.30 -2.05 -12.25
CA ARG A 199 -8.29 -1.43 -10.92
C ARG A 199 -7.08 -1.90 -10.10
N ARG A 200 -5.87 -1.67 -10.64
CA ARG A 200 -4.57 -2.19 -10.17
C ARG A 200 -3.90 -1.30 -9.12
N TYR A 201 -4.54 -0.21 -8.71
CA TYR A 201 -3.97 0.77 -7.80
C TYR A 201 -4.75 0.82 -6.50
N THR A 202 -4.07 1.04 -5.38
CA THR A 202 -4.69 1.16 -4.05
C THR A 202 -3.89 2.10 -3.17
N GLY A 203 -4.46 2.51 -2.04
CA GLY A 203 -3.73 3.28 -1.04
C GLY A 203 -2.61 2.43 -0.40
N PRO A 204 -1.44 3.00 -0.08
CA PRO A 204 -0.33 2.22 0.47
C PRO A 204 -0.67 1.56 1.81
N ASN A 205 -1.51 2.20 2.63
CA ASN A 205 -2.02 1.64 3.89
C ASN A 205 -2.96 0.45 3.65
N VAL A 206 -3.80 0.55 2.63
CA VAL A 206 -4.77 -0.49 2.25
C VAL A 206 -4.05 -1.77 1.81
N LEU A 207 -2.95 -1.65 1.05
CA LEU A 207 -2.11 -2.79 0.71
C LEU A 207 -1.48 -3.43 1.96
N ALA A 208 -1.05 -2.65 2.96
CA ALA A 208 -0.50 -3.18 4.20
C ALA A 208 -1.54 -4.03 4.96
N GLY A 209 -2.76 -3.51 5.09
CA GLY A 209 -3.86 -4.26 5.69
C GLY A 209 -4.15 -5.55 4.93
N PHE A 210 -4.18 -5.49 3.60
CA PHE A 210 -4.50 -6.64 2.76
C PHE A 210 -3.43 -7.74 2.86
N ILE A 211 -2.14 -7.36 2.91
CA ILE A 211 -1.04 -8.30 3.15
C ILE A 211 -1.18 -8.98 4.52
N GLY A 212 -1.51 -8.22 5.57
CA GLY A 212 -1.75 -8.77 6.90
C GLY A 212 -2.91 -9.78 6.92
N ALA A 213 -4.03 -9.42 6.30
CA ALA A 213 -5.19 -10.30 6.21
C ALA A 213 -4.90 -11.59 5.43
N LEU A 214 -4.15 -11.51 4.33
CA LEU A 214 -3.71 -12.67 3.57
C LEU A 214 -2.80 -13.60 4.37
N ALA A 215 -1.84 -13.02 5.12
CA ALA A 215 -0.93 -13.79 5.95
C ALA A 215 -1.67 -14.56 7.06
N ASP A 216 -2.66 -13.91 7.66
CA ASP A 216 -3.45 -14.44 8.76
C ASP A 216 -4.45 -15.52 8.32
N CYS A 217 -5.18 -15.29 7.23
CA CYS A 217 -6.11 -16.28 6.72
C CYS A 217 -5.39 -17.46 6.04
N ASN A 218 -4.16 -17.25 5.55
CA ASN A 218 -3.32 -18.26 4.89
C ASN A 218 -3.98 -18.86 3.63
N LEU A 219 -4.80 -18.07 2.94
CA LEU A 219 -5.56 -18.44 1.74
C LEU A 219 -4.95 -17.81 0.48
N LYS A 220 -5.30 -18.37 -0.69
CA LYS A 220 -5.04 -17.74 -1.99
C LYS A 220 -6.31 -17.08 -2.49
N LEU A 221 -6.25 -15.76 -2.73
CA LEU A 221 -7.41 -15.00 -3.17
C LEU A 221 -7.34 -14.56 -4.63
N VAL A 222 -8.50 -14.24 -5.20
CA VAL A 222 -8.62 -13.55 -6.48
C VAL A 222 -9.23 -12.18 -6.22
N THR A 223 -8.47 -11.10 -6.44
CA THR A 223 -8.95 -9.73 -6.24
C THR A 223 -9.53 -9.16 -7.54
N THR A 224 -10.65 -8.43 -7.44
CA THR A 224 -11.18 -7.63 -8.56
C THR A 224 -10.67 -6.18 -8.55
N GLY A 225 -9.73 -5.92 -7.64
CA GLY A 225 -8.93 -4.72 -7.52
C GLY A 225 -9.51 -3.66 -6.60
N SER A 226 -8.96 -2.46 -6.75
CA SER A 226 -9.28 -1.30 -5.92
C SER A 226 -9.68 -0.12 -6.81
N CYS A 227 -8.75 0.75 -7.20
CA CYS A 227 -9.02 1.89 -8.07
C CYS A 227 -8.15 1.91 -9.33
N PHE A 228 -8.51 2.78 -10.28
CA PHE A 228 -7.68 3.11 -11.43
C PHE A 228 -6.53 4.03 -11.01
N ARG A 229 -5.54 4.19 -11.89
CA ARG A 229 -4.31 4.97 -11.64
C ARG A 229 -4.58 6.38 -11.09
N ASP A 230 -5.67 7.01 -11.50
CA ASP A 230 -5.97 8.39 -11.13
C ASP A 230 -7.05 8.50 -10.03
N ALA A 231 -7.14 7.49 -9.15
CA ALA A 231 -8.03 7.43 -8.00
C ALA A 231 -9.54 7.30 -8.30
N SER A 232 -9.94 7.25 -9.57
CA SER A 232 -11.33 6.93 -9.96
C SER A 232 -11.59 5.42 -9.90
N CYS A 233 -12.86 5.04 -9.97
CA CYS A 233 -13.29 3.66 -10.08
C CYS A 233 -14.61 3.55 -10.85
N PHE A 234 -15.02 2.33 -11.20
CA PHE A 234 -16.28 2.06 -11.89
C PHE A 234 -16.59 0.56 -11.78
N PRO A 235 -17.87 0.12 -11.75
CA PRO A 235 -19.11 0.90 -11.76
C PRO A 235 -19.49 1.51 -10.42
N SER A 236 -18.96 0.98 -9.30
CA SER A 236 -19.15 1.52 -7.96
C SER A 236 -18.35 2.82 -7.75
N SER A 237 -18.77 3.65 -6.79
CA SER A 237 -18.00 4.81 -6.29
C SER A 237 -17.15 4.50 -5.06
N GLU A 238 -17.29 3.33 -4.45
CA GLU A 238 -16.74 3.05 -3.11
C GLU A 238 -15.25 2.70 -3.10
N HIS A 239 -14.61 2.61 -4.26
CA HIS A 239 -13.16 2.40 -4.38
C HIS A 239 -12.36 3.67 -4.62
N VAL A 240 -13.02 4.82 -4.68
CA VAL A 240 -12.36 6.08 -4.94
C VAL A 240 -11.16 6.28 -4.00
N ASN A 241 -10.05 6.81 -4.53
CA ASN A 241 -8.81 7.01 -3.80
C ASN A 241 -8.13 5.73 -3.32
N GLY A 242 -8.52 4.56 -3.85
CA GLY A 242 -7.87 3.29 -3.50
C GLY A 242 -8.17 2.82 -2.08
N LYS A 243 -9.28 3.27 -1.48
CA LYS A 243 -9.63 3.04 -0.07
C LYS A 243 -10.22 1.66 0.25
N SER A 244 -10.43 0.82 -0.77
CA SER A 244 -11.06 -0.48 -0.62
C SER A 244 -10.53 -1.49 -1.63
N ILE A 245 -10.56 -2.77 -1.28
CA ILE A 245 -10.16 -3.88 -2.15
C ILE A 245 -11.34 -4.86 -2.24
N ASP A 246 -11.68 -5.25 -3.46
CA ASP A 246 -12.66 -6.31 -3.70
C ASP A 246 -11.97 -7.66 -3.92
N THR A 247 -12.61 -8.74 -3.45
CA THR A 247 -12.19 -10.13 -3.72
C THR A 247 -13.36 -10.96 -4.21
N LEU A 248 -13.12 -11.91 -5.11
CA LEU A 248 -14.13 -12.91 -5.44
C LEU A 248 -14.48 -13.71 -4.18
N TYR A 249 -15.75 -14.09 -4.09
CA TYR A 249 -16.21 -14.90 -2.97
C TYR A 249 -15.53 -16.25 -2.90
N LEU A 250 -15.36 -16.70 -1.66
CA LEU A 250 -14.93 -18.04 -1.28
C LEU A 250 -16.15 -18.88 -0.87
N ASP A 251 -15.90 -20.11 -0.43
CA ASP A 251 -16.90 -20.86 0.30
C ASP A 251 -17.17 -20.22 1.68
N ASN A 252 -18.26 -20.62 2.29
CA ASN A 252 -18.77 -20.01 3.51
C ASN A 252 -17.84 -20.10 4.74
N VAL A 253 -16.93 -21.08 4.79
CA VAL A 253 -16.00 -21.24 5.92
C VAL A 253 -14.81 -20.30 5.70
N ASP A 254 -14.21 -20.38 4.52
CA ASP A 254 -13.05 -19.55 4.17
C ASP A 254 -13.41 -18.07 4.05
N GLU A 255 -14.62 -17.74 3.60
CA GLU A 255 -15.12 -16.36 3.53
C GLU A 255 -15.22 -15.73 4.92
N GLN A 256 -15.78 -16.46 5.91
CA GLN A 256 -15.85 -15.96 7.29
C GLN A 256 -14.45 -15.73 7.85
N LYS A 257 -13.55 -16.71 7.64
CA LYS A 257 -12.16 -16.62 8.07
C LYS A 257 -11.48 -15.39 7.47
N PHE A 258 -11.66 -15.15 6.17
CA PHE A 258 -11.07 -14.01 5.50
C PHE A 258 -11.66 -12.67 5.97
N ILE A 259 -12.97 -12.58 6.17
CA ILE A 259 -13.62 -11.38 6.73
C ILE A 259 -13.06 -11.05 8.11
N ASP A 260 -12.87 -12.04 8.97
CA ASP A 260 -12.30 -11.84 10.31
C ASP A 260 -10.85 -11.38 10.24
N SER A 261 -10.03 -11.95 9.35
CA SER A 261 -8.66 -11.48 9.09
C SER A 261 -8.64 -10.05 8.52
N MET A 262 -9.58 -9.69 7.63
CA MET A 262 -9.69 -8.31 7.11
C MET A 262 -10.05 -7.33 8.23
N HIS A 263 -11.00 -7.69 9.11
CA HIS A 263 -11.37 -6.89 10.28
C HIS A 263 -10.19 -6.68 11.23
N LYS A 264 -9.44 -7.76 11.51
CA LYS A 264 -8.23 -7.74 12.32
C LYS A 264 -7.19 -6.74 11.81
N PHE A 265 -7.06 -6.59 10.49
CA PHE A 265 -6.10 -5.70 9.84
C PHE A 265 -6.73 -4.41 9.28
N GLY A 266 -7.76 -3.87 9.94
CA GLY A 266 -8.22 -2.50 9.71
C GLY A 266 -9.20 -2.29 8.56
N PHE A 267 -9.73 -3.36 7.98
CA PHE A 267 -10.92 -3.27 7.14
C PHE A 267 -12.16 -3.47 8.00
N ASN A 268 -12.85 -2.40 8.36
CA ASN A 268 -13.97 -2.46 9.31
C ASN A 268 -15.34 -2.32 8.63
N LYS A 269 -15.37 -2.35 7.30
CA LYS A 269 -16.61 -2.30 6.52
C LYS A 269 -16.52 -3.30 5.37
N GLN A 270 -17.05 -4.49 5.63
CA GLN A 270 -17.24 -5.54 4.65
C GLN A 270 -18.69 -5.50 4.17
N ILE A 271 -18.90 -5.49 2.86
CA ILE A 271 -20.23 -5.62 2.27
C ILE A 271 -20.29 -6.90 1.47
N THR A 272 -21.32 -7.71 1.75
CA THR A 272 -21.64 -8.92 0.99
C THR A 272 -22.93 -8.75 0.20
N GLY A 273 -23.15 -9.59 -0.82
CA GLY A 273 -24.37 -9.61 -1.62
C GLY A 273 -25.56 -10.11 -0.81
N ALA A 274 -26.76 -9.66 -1.16
CA ALA A 274 -27.98 -9.95 -0.41
C ALA A 274 -28.29 -11.45 -0.31
N HIS A 275 -27.85 -12.23 -1.29
CA HIS A 275 -28.06 -13.68 -1.38
C HIS A 275 -27.08 -14.50 -0.51
N LYS A 276 -26.06 -13.86 0.07
CA LYS A 276 -25.09 -14.54 0.92
C LYS A 276 -25.66 -14.82 2.31
N LYS A 277 -25.12 -15.85 2.98
CA LYS A 277 -25.36 -16.03 4.42
C LYS A 277 -24.89 -14.79 5.18
N LYS A 278 -25.43 -14.59 6.37
CA LYS A 278 -24.91 -13.58 7.29
C LYS A 278 -23.53 -14.01 7.80
N PHE A 279 -22.54 -13.14 7.61
CA PHE A 279 -21.20 -13.28 8.17
C PHE A 279 -21.03 -12.32 9.35
N ASN A 280 -20.21 -12.72 10.32
CA ASN A 280 -19.77 -11.78 11.36
C ASN A 280 -18.84 -10.75 10.73
N ASN A 281 -18.85 -9.52 11.25
CA ASN A 281 -18.06 -8.38 10.75
C ASN A 281 -18.37 -7.96 9.30
N ALA A 282 -19.47 -8.44 8.71
CA ALA A 282 -19.93 -8.00 7.40
C ALA A 282 -21.39 -7.54 7.40
N ILE A 283 -21.69 -6.66 6.45
CA ILE A 283 -23.00 -6.07 6.23
C ILE A 283 -23.56 -6.64 4.93
N PRO A 284 -24.60 -7.48 4.97
CA PRO A 284 -25.30 -7.90 3.76
C PRO A 284 -25.97 -6.70 3.09
N GLU A 285 -25.79 -6.57 1.79
CA GLU A 285 -26.53 -5.62 0.97
C GLU A 285 -28.03 -5.95 1.03
N LYS A 286 -28.89 -4.92 1.05
CA LYS A 286 -30.33 -5.13 1.25
C LYS A 286 -31.10 -5.51 -0.02
N ILE A 287 -30.82 -4.83 -1.13
CA ILE A 287 -31.61 -4.91 -2.39
C ILE A 287 -30.70 -4.86 -3.65
N GLY A 288 -29.41 -4.57 -3.48
CA GLY A 288 -28.48 -4.38 -4.60
C GLY A 288 -27.86 -5.68 -5.09
N SER A 289 -27.38 -5.63 -6.33
CA SER A 289 -26.62 -6.71 -6.99
C SER A 289 -25.15 -6.37 -7.19
N LEU A 290 -24.70 -5.21 -6.69
CA LEU A 290 -23.33 -4.74 -6.91
C LEU A 290 -22.33 -5.72 -6.28
N HIS A 291 -22.65 -6.29 -5.12
CA HIS A 291 -21.76 -7.18 -4.39
C HIS A 291 -22.13 -8.66 -4.55
N ASP A 292 -22.91 -9.02 -5.57
CA ASP A 292 -23.36 -10.42 -5.73
C ASP A 292 -22.25 -11.39 -6.14
N THR A 293 -21.15 -10.87 -6.67
CA THR A 293 -20.04 -11.70 -7.20
C THR A 293 -18.73 -11.55 -6.44
N HIS A 294 -18.67 -10.62 -5.48
CA HIS A 294 -17.45 -10.29 -4.75
C HIS A 294 -17.76 -9.71 -3.36
N LEU A 295 -16.82 -9.90 -2.44
CA LEU A 295 -16.75 -9.19 -1.16
C LEU A 295 -16.16 -7.80 -1.40
N HIS A 296 -16.84 -6.77 -0.91
CA HIS A 296 -16.28 -5.41 -0.84
C HIS A 296 -15.66 -5.17 0.54
N SER A 297 -14.43 -4.68 0.59
CA SER A 297 -13.75 -4.38 1.86
C SER A 297 -13.14 -2.98 1.87
N GLU A 298 -13.71 -2.08 2.68
CA GLU A 298 -13.21 -0.71 2.87
C GLU A 298 -12.28 -0.62 4.10
N PHE A 299 -11.14 0.02 3.89
CA PHE A 299 -10.07 0.16 4.89
C PHE A 299 -10.22 1.46 5.68
N LYS A 300 -9.85 1.42 6.96
CA LYS A 300 -9.85 2.58 7.84
C LYS A 300 -8.42 3.04 8.14
N ASP A 301 -8.02 4.17 7.57
CA ASP A 301 -6.66 4.71 7.70
C ASP A 301 -6.22 5.01 9.14
N SER A 302 -7.14 5.25 10.06
CA SER A 302 -6.82 5.55 11.47
C SER A 302 -6.15 4.39 12.23
N THR A 303 -6.00 3.22 11.60
CA THR A 303 -5.39 2.03 12.18
C THR A 303 -3.86 2.01 12.04
N ILE A 304 -3.28 2.87 11.18
CA ILE A 304 -1.84 2.91 10.92
C ILE A 304 -1.13 3.78 11.96
N GLN A 305 -0.10 3.23 12.60
CA GLN A 305 0.78 3.99 13.48
C GLN A 305 1.98 4.52 12.69
N ILE A 306 2.23 5.82 12.76
CA ILE A 306 3.41 6.42 12.13
C ILE A 306 4.58 6.38 13.11
N LYS A 307 5.71 5.84 12.68
CA LYS A 307 6.99 5.81 13.43
C LYS A 307 8.02 6.58 12.61
N ASN A 308 8.50 7.69 13.14
CA ASN A 308 9.64 8.38 12.55
C ASN A 308 10.89 7.83 13.22
N GLU A 309 11.87 7.40 12.42
CA GLU A 309 13.16 6.99 12.97
C GLU A 309 13.95 8.23 13.42
N ASP A 310 14.49 8.14 14.63
CA ASP A 310 15.04 9.25 15.42
C ASP A 310 16.54 9.41 15.36
#